data_AF-A0A7Y4VQ56-F1
#
_entry.id   AF-A0A7Y4VQ56-F1
#
_cell.length_a   1.000
_cell.length_b   1.000
_cell.length_c   1.000
_cell.angle_alpha   90.00
_cell.angle_beta   90.00
_cell.angle_gamma   90.00
#
_symmetry.space_group_name_H-M   'P 1'
#
loop_
_entity.id
_entity.type
_entity.pdbx_description
1 polymer ?
#
loop_
_entity_poly.entity_id
_entity_poly.type
_entity_poly.pdbx_seq_one_letter_code
_entity_poly.pdbx_strand_id
1 'polypeptide(L)'
;MKLQEKYRDRGFAVVAVSSWNDESVKMIQTFAKRNNINYTILPHGAGVAGDWGIRALPTNYLVGRDGKIVRKLDDVSARAMPEIEKLIESTLK
;
A
#
# COMPACT_ATOMS: atom_id res chain seq x y z
N MET A 1 -6.85 -1.19 -6.27
CA MET A 1 -7.02 -2.16 -7.37
C MET A 1 -6.33 -1.72 -8.65
N LYS A 2 -6.66 -0.55 -9.21
CA LYS A 2 -6.13 -0.11 -10.53
C LYS A 2 -4.60 -0.13 -10.66
N LEU A 3 -3.85 0.40 -9.70
CA LEU A 3 -2.37 0.37 -9.75
C LEU A 3 -1.81 -1.06 -9.67
N GLN A 4 -2.34 -1.87 -8.74
CA GLN A 4 -1.97 -3.28 -8.62
C GLN A 4 -2.26 -4.03 -9.92
N GLU A 5 -3.46 -3.88 -10.49
CA GLU A 5 -3.83 -4.48 -11.78
C GLU A 5 -2.89 -4.06 -12.91
N LYS A 6 -2.60 -2.77 -13.01
CA LYS A 6 -1.83 -2.20 -14.12
C LYS A 6 -0.34 -2.56 -14.08
N TYR A 7 0.24 -2.65 -12.88
CA TYR A 7 1.70 -2.76 -12.73
C TYR A 7 2.17 -4.07 -12.10
N ARG A 8 1.28 -4.97 -11.63
CA ARG A 8 1.68 -6.25 -11.01
C ARG A 8 2.65 -7.07 -11.86
N ASP A 9 2.38 -7.19 -13.16
CA ASP A 9 3.18 -8.01 -14.07
C ASP A 9 4.52 -7.34 -14.43
N ARG A 10 4.73 -6.09 -13.97
CA ARG A 10 5.99 -5.34 -14.10
C ARG A 10 6.81 -5.35 -12.80
N GLY A 11 6.38 -6.10 -11.80
CA GLY A 11 7.05 -6.21 -10.50
C GLY A 11 6.66 -5.13 -9.49
N PHE A 12 5.52 -4.46 -9.69
CA PHE A 12 4.92 -3.59 -8.67
C PHE A 12 4.01 -4.39 -7.75
N ALA A 13 4.02 -4.09 -6.46
CA ALA A 13 3.09 -4.66 -5.50
C ALA A 13 2.56 -3.58 -4.56
N VAL A 14 1.25 -3.58 -4.36
CA VAL A 14 0.61 -2.87 -3.25
C VAL A 14 0.56 -3.82 -2.06
N VAL A 15 0.98 -3.33 -0.90
CA VAL A 15 0.85 -4.04 0.38
C VAL A 15 0.21 -3.08 1.38
N ALA A 16 -0.95 -3.45 1.89
CA ALA A 16 -1.60 -2.73 2.97
C ALA A 16 -1.21 -3.37 4.31
N VAL A 17 -0.91 -2.55 5.31
CA VAL A 17 -0.61 -3.01 6.66
C VAL A 17 -1.72 -2.52 7.57
N SER A 18 -2.53 -3.43 8.10
CA SER A 18 -3.55 -3.07 9.07
C SER A 18 -2.88 -2.70 10.39
N SER A 19 -3.13 -1.49 10.86
CA SER A 19 -2.52 -0.97 12.10
C SER A 19 -3.30 -1.38 13.36
N TRP A 20 -4.40 -2.13 13.24
CA TRP A 20 -5.18 -2.61 14.37
C TRP A 20 -4.76 -4.03 14.78
N ASN A 21 -4.51 -4.21 16.08
CA ASN A 21 -4.11 -5.52 16.62
C ASN A 21 -5.27 -6.48 16.81
N ASP A 22 -6.49 -5.97 17.01
CA ASP A 22 -7.65 -6.79 17.36
C ASP A 22 -8.42 -7.30 16.12
N GLU A 23 -7.97 -6.96 14.91
CA GLU A 23 -8.58 -7.47 13.68
C GLU A 23 -8.26 -8.96 13.50
N SER A 24 -9.30 -9.79 13.56
CA SER A 24 -9.17 -11.19 13.16
C SER A 24 -8.85 -11.30 11.66
N VAL A 25 -8.05 -12.29 11.28
CA VAL A 25 -7.77 -12.63 9.87
C VAL A 25 -9.07 -12.81 9.08
N LYS A 26 -10.12 -13.37 9.70
CA LYS A 26 -11.44 -13.57 9.07
C LYS A 26 -12.12 -12.24 8.72
N MET A 27 -11.99 -11.21 9.56
CA MET A 27 -12.52 -9.88 9.28
C MET A 27 -11.82 -9.25 8.08
N ILE A 28 -10.49 -9.31 8.03
CA ILE A 28 -9.68 -8.81 6.91
C ILE A 28 -10.01 -9.55 5.62
N GLN A 29 -10.12 -10.88 5.66
CA GLN A 29 -10.52 -11.67 4.50
C GLN A 29 -11.93 -11.32 4.00
N THR A 30 -12.87 -11.09 4.92
CA THR A 30 -14.24 -10.68 4.56
C THR A 30 -14.24 -9.29 3.93
N PHE A 31 -13.48 -8.35 4.48
CA PHE A 31 -13.30 -7.01 3.92
C PHE A 31 -12.67 -7.05 2.53
N ALA A 32 -11.61 -7.83 2.36
CA ALA A 32 -10.93 -8.00 1.08
C ALA A 32 -11.87 -8.58 0.02
N LYS A 33 -12.65 -9.61 0.36
CA LYS A 33 -13.65 -10.20 -0.54
C LYS A 33 -14.75 -9.21 -0.92
N ARG A 34 -15.31 -8.48 0.05
CA ARG A 34 -16.41 -7.52 -0.18
C ARG A 34 -16.00 -6.34 -1.06
N ASN A 35 -14.74 -5.92 -0.98
CA ASN A 35 -14.21 -4.78 -1.73
C ASN A 35 -13.37 -5.20 -2.94
N ASN A 36 -13.41 -6.49 -3.32
CA ASN A 36 -12.63 -7.09 -4.40
C ASN A 36 -11.12 -6.75 -4.33
N ILE A 37 -10.54 -6.65 -3.13
CA ILE A 37 -9.15 -6.27 -2.97
C ILE A 37 -8.24 -7.33 -3.60
N ASN A 38 -7.37 -6.85 -4.50
CA ASN A 38 -6.48 -7.68 -5.32
C ASN A 38 -5.00 -7.56 -4.90
N TYR A 39 -4.75 -7.01 -3.72
CA TYR A 39 -3.42 -6.78 -3.17
C TYR A 39 -3.30 -7.36 -1.75
N THR A 40 -2.07 -7.56 -1.30
CA THR A 40 -1.80 -8.18 0.00
C THR A 40 -2.20 -7.24 1.14
N ILE A 41 -2.88 -7.79 2.15
CA ILE A 41 -3.15 -7.10 3.41
C ILE A 41 -2.47 -7.88 4.53
N LEU A 42 -1.60 -7.22 5.29
CA LEU A 42 -0.90 -7.79 6.44
C LEU A 42 -1.63 -7.39 7.73
N PRO A 43 -2.07 -8.35 8.56
CA PRO A 43 -2.70 -8.08 9.86
C PRO A 43 -1.67 -7.67 10.93
N HIS A 44 -2.16 -7.20 12.09
CA HIS A 44 -1.36 -6.97 13.32
C HIS A 44 -0.14 -6.06 13.12
N GLY A 45 -0.28 -5.02 12.29
CA GLY A 45 0.78 -4.12 11.91
C GLY A 45 1.01 -2.94 12.86
N ALA A 46 0.47 -2.95 14.08
CA ALA A 46 0.69 -1.85 15.02
C ALA A 46 2.19 -1.65 15.36
N GLY A 47 2.94 -2.74 15.51
CA GLY A 47 4.40 -2.68 15.68
C GLY A 47 5.09 -2.05 14.47
N VAL A 48 4.71 -2.47 13.26
CA VAL A 48 5.23 -1.90 12.00
C VAL A 48 4.91 -0.40 11.90
N ALA A 49 3.71 0.02 12.26
CA ALA A 49 3.35 1.44 12.28
C ALA A 49 4.24 2.24 13.25
N GLY A 50 4.57 1.67 14.42
CA GLY A 50 5.53 2.23 15.37
C GLY A 50 6.94 2.36 14.80
N ASP A 51 7.48 1.28 14.21
CA ASP A 51 8.81 1.24 13.61
C ASP A 51 8.97 2.25 12.46
N TRP A 52 7.88 2.49 11.72
CA TRP A 52 7.83 3.46 10.63
C TRP A 52 7.47 4.89 11.09
N GLY A 53 7.27 5.11 12.39
CA GLY A 53 6.95 6.41 12.97
C GLY A 53 5.59 6.98 12.49
N ILE A 54 4.65 6.13 12.15
CA ILE A 54 3.33 6.51 11.61
C ILE A 54 2.47 7.08 12.73
N ARG A 55 1.99 8.33 12.54
CA ARG A 55 1.16 9.06 13.52
C ARG A 55 -0.28 9.28 13.07
N ALA A 56 -0.56 9.10 11.78
CA ALA A 56 -1.88 9.32 11.19
C ALA A 56 -2.12 8.27 10.09
N LEU A 57 -3.35 7.78 10.02
CA LEU A 57 -3.80 6.85 9.00
C LEU A 57 -4.80 7.55 8.05
N PRO A 58 -4.80 7.19 6.76
CA PRO A 58 -3.81 6.35 6.09
C PRO A 58 -2.47 7.08 5.90
N THR A 59 -1.36 6.33 5.87
CA THR A 59 -0.07 6.83 5.37
C THR A 59 0.43 5.88 4.28
N ASN A 60 0.88 6.42 3.14
CA ASN A 60 1.31 5.65 1.99
C ASN A 60 2.77 5.96 1.67
N TYR A 61 3.53 4.94 1.27
CA TYR A 61 4.91 5.09 0.81
C TYR A 61 5.09 4.36 -0.51
N LEU A 62 5.88 4.95 -1.40
CA LEU A 62 6.47 4.25 -2.52
C LEU A 62 7.88 3.79 -2.12
N VAL A 63 8.11 2.49 -2.21
CA VAL A 63 9.40 1.85 -1.94
C VAL A 63 10.00 1.39 -3.26
N GLY A 64 11.28 1.68 -3.48
CA GLY A 64 12.02 1.28 -4.66
C GLY A 64 12.44 -0.18 -4.63
N ARG A 65 12.95 -0.68 -5.77
CA ARG A 65 13.46 -2.07 -5.89
C ARG A 65 14.65 -2.35 -4.96
N ASP A 66 15.37 -1.32 -4.54
CA ASP A 66 16.49 -1.40 -3.60
C ASP A 66 16.03 -1.40 -2.12
N GLY A 67 14.71 -1.45 -1.88
CA GLY A 67 14.12 -1.44 -0.54
C GLY A 67 14.09 -0.07 0.13
N LYS A 68 14.51 1.01 -0.55
CA LYS A 68 14.50 2.36 0.02
C LYS A 68 13.20 3.09 -0.27
N ILE A 69 12.80 3.97 0.63
CA ILE A 69 11.65 4.86 0.43
C ILE A 69 12.02 5.85 -0.68
N VAL A 70 11.27 5.81 -1.79
CA VAL A 70 11.37 6.79 -2.88
C VAL A 70 10.60 8.05 -2.51
N ARG A 71 9.38 7.88 -1.97
CA ARG A 71 8.51 8.99 -1.58
C ARG A 71 7.45 8.59 -0.58
N LYS A 72 7.13 9.49 0.36
CA LYS A 72 5.89 9.46 1.12
C LYS A 72 4.77 10.09 0.30
N LEU A 73 3.66 9.40 0.14
CA LEU A 73 2.50 9.84 -0.65
C LEU A 73 1.45 10.40 0.31
N ASP A 74 1.43 11.74 0.43
CA ASP A 74 0.47 12.44 1.30
C ASP A 74 -0.95 12.51 0.69
N ASP A 75 -1.08 12.37 -0.62
CA ASP A 75 -2.35 12.25 -1.34
C ASP A 75 -2.30 11.07 -2.32
N VAL A 76 -3.33 10.22 -2.30
CA VAL A 76 -3.55 9.10 -3.24
C VAL A 76 -4.89 9.20 -3.94
N SER A 77 -5.49 10.39 -3.95
CA SER A 77 -6.73 10.70 -4.65
C SER A 77 -6.58 10.56 -6.16
N ALA A 78 -7.72 10.57 -6.87
CA ALA A 78 -7.74 10.56 -8.33
C ALA A 78 -6.95 11.73 -8.95
N ARG A 79 -6.82 12.86 -8.23
CA ARG A 79 -6.05 14.02 -8.68
C ARG A 79 -4.54 13.76 -8.66
N ALA A 80 -4.04 13.09 -7.63
CA ALA A 80 -2.62 12.75 -7.49
C ALA A 80 -2.21 11.54 -8.34
N MET A 81 -3.17 10.72 -8.80
CA MET A 81 -2.90 9.47 -9.53
C MET A 81 -1.96 9.61 -10.74
N PRO A 82 -2.09 10.63 -11.62
CA PRO A 82 -1.18 10.77 -12.76
C PRO A 82 0.28 10.99 -12.35
N GLU A 83 0.52 11.69 -11.24
CA GLU A 83 1.88 11.90 -10.72
C GLU A 83 2.44 10.63 -10.07
N ILE A 84 1.60 9.91 -9.33
CA ILE A 84 1.97 8.61 -8.73
C ILE A 84 2.33 7.61 -9.81
N GLU A 85 1.55 7.52 -10.89
CA GLU A 85 1.84 6.62 -12.01
C GLU A 85 3.17 6.95 -12.69
N LYS A 86 3.48 8.23 -12.91
CA LYS A 86 4.79 8.66 -13.42
C LYS A 86 5.93 8.24 -12.51
N LEU A 87 5.74 8.36 -11.19
CA LEU A 87 6.75 7.99 -10.20
C LEU A 87 6.96 6.46 -10.14
N ILE A 88 5.88 5.69 -10.22
CA ILE A 88 5.95 4.23 -10.35
C ILE A 88 6.72 3.87 -11.61
N GLU A 89 6.40 4.48 -12.75
CA GLU A 89 7.08 4.20 -14.02
C GLU A 89 8.57 4.55 -14.00
N SER A 90 8.96 5.64 -13.32
CA SER A 90 10.39 5.95 -13.15
C SER A 90 11.11 4.98 -12.22
N THR A 91 10.39 4.38 -11.27
CA THR A 91 10.94 3.43 -10.27
C THR A 91 10.99 1.99 -10.79
N LEU A 92 10.18 1.67 -11.80
CA LEU A 92 10.12 0.34 -12.40
C LEU A 92 11.24 0.05 -13.40
N LYS A 93 11.96 1.09 -13.84
CA LYS A 93 13.16 0.99 -14.69
C LYS A 93 14.27 0.20 -14.00
#